data_AF-A0A8X6V8X1-F1
#
_entry.id   AF-A0A8X6V8X1-F1
#
_cell.length_a   1.000
_cell.length_b   1.000
_cell.length_c   1.000
_cell.angle_alpha   90.00
_cell.angle_beta   90.00
_cell.angle_gamma   90.00
#
_symmetry.space_group_name_H-M   'P 1'
#
loop_
_entity.id
_entity.type
_entity.pdbx_description
1 polymer ?
#
loop_
_entity_poly.entity_id
_entity_poly.type
_entity_poly.pdbx_seq_one_letter_code
_entity_poly.pdbx_strand_id
1 'polypeptide(L)'
;MDGIDNSEILLIDSLGCPTDVSIMGSLTKAGNSGKTLLAPFEAFKFPTSDIVQFKALVTPCLPNCEPVDCSVKSHGQTRDFSSMGKRRRRGTSPYGNGARMADKDDVVVVQTIQITDKFGFEKQDKLSQKRGRDDITGEFQDVAAVSSY
;
A
#
# COMPACT_ATOMS: atom_id res chain seq x y z
N MET A 1 19.36 -23.37 -1.12
CA MET A 1 19.46 -23.14 0.33
C MET A 1 19.88 -21.68 0.49
N ASP A 2 19.05 -20.72 0.89
CA ASP A 2 17.72 -20.75 1.48
C ASP A 2 16.86 -19.65 0.84
N GLY A 3 15.90 -20.06 0.01
CA GLY A 3 14.89 -19.18 -0.55
C GLY A 3 13.66 -19.19 0.35
N ILE A 4 13.74 -18.44 1.45
CA ILE A 4 12.59 -18.17 2.31
C ILE A 4 11.63 -17.30 1.48
N ASP A 5 10.65 -17.95 0.87
CA ASP A 5 9.35 -17.47 0.37
C ASP A 5 9.19 -15.94 0.21
N ASN A 6 10.00 -15.31 -0.65
CA ASN A 6 9.78 -13.94 -1.10
C ASN A 6 8.62 -13.94 -2.10
N SER A 7 7.40 -13.98 -1.57
CA SER A 7 6.20 -13.75 -2.37
C SER A 7 6.17 -12.28 -2.77
N GLU A 8 6.39 -12.00 -4.06
CA GLU A 8 6.35 -10.66 -4.63
C GLU A 8 5.06 -10.49 -5.44
N ILE A 9 4.44 -9.32 -5.32
CA ILE A 9 3.24 -8.94 -6.08
C ILE A 9 3.52 -7.61 -6.76
N LEU A 10 3.37 -7.56 -8.08
CA LEU A 10 3.43 -6.30 -8.83
C LEU A 10 2.11 -5.57 -8.63
N LEU A 11 2.14 -4.34 -8.12
CA LEU A 11 0.94 -3.53 -7.86
C LEU A 11 0.64 -2.52 -8.98
N ILE A 12 1.67 -1.96 -9.61
CA ILE A 12 1.58 -0.98 -10.70
C ILE A 12 2.58 -1.38 -11.78
N ASP A 13 2.16 -1.35 -13.04
CA ASP A 13 3.01 -1.66 -14.19
C ASP A 13 3.93 -0.48 -14.61
N SER A 14 4.73 -0.70 -15.66
CA SER A 14 5.64 0.32 -16.20
C SER A 14 4.93 1.50 -16.89
N LEU A 15 3.63 1.40 -17.15
CA LEU A 15 2.82 2.45 -17.78
C LEU A 15 2.09 3.32 -16.75
N GLY A 16 2.08 2.90 -15.48
CA GLY A 16 1.34 3.56 -14.40
C GLY A 16 -0.07 3.01 -14.17
N CYS A 17 -0.35 1.81 -14.70
CA CYS A 17 -1.63 1.12 -14.49
C CYS A 17 -1.55 0.16 -13.29
N PRO A 18 -2.52 0.21 -12.36
CA PRO A 18 -2.70 -0.81 -11.35
C PRO A 18 -2.89 -2.18 -12.00
N THR A 19 -2.26 -3.20 -11.45
CA THR A 19 -2.41 -4.59 -11.92
C THR A 19 -3.62 -5.28 -11.29
N ASP A 20 -3.98 -4.87 -10.07
CA ASP A 20 -5.14 -5.35 -9.33
C ASP A 20 -5.85 -4.18 -8.63
N VAL A 21 -7.01 -3.82 -9.17
CA VAL A 21 -7.86 -2.73 -8.67
C VAL A 21 -8.51 -3.00 -7.32
N SER A 22 -8.49 -4.25 -6.84
CA SER A 22 -8.97 -4.59 -5.50
C SER A 22 -7.94 -4.26 -4.40
N ILE A 23 -6.66 -4.14 -4.77
CA ILE A 23 -5.55 -3.85 -3.87
C ILE A 23 -5.06 -2.41 -4.03
N MET A 24 -4.90 -1.94 -5.27
CA MET A 24 -4.37 -0.61 -5.54
C MET A 24 -5.25 0.16 -6.53
N GLY A 25 -5.63 1.37 -6.15
CA GLY A 25 -6.40 2.27 -7.01
C GLY A 25 -5.54 3.01 -8.03
N SER A 26 -6.20 3.75 -8.92
CA SER A 26 -5.53 4.59 -9.92
C SER A 26 -4.63 5.64 -9.27
N LEU A 27 -3.51 5.94 -9.93
CA LEU A 27 -2.68 7.07 -9.56
C LEU A 27 -3.40 8.37 -9.92
N THR A 28 -3.48 9.28 -8.96
CA THR A 28 -4.12 10.60 -9.08
C THR A 28 -3.14 11.67 -8.60
N LYS A 29 -3.27 12.92 -9.07
CA LYS A 29 -2.39 14.01 -8.63
C LYS A 29 -2.71 14.39 -7.18
N ALA A 30 -1.68 14.46 -6.35
CA ALA A 30 -1.77 14.98 -4.99
C ALA A 30 -1.64 16.51 -5.02
N GLY A 31 -2.61 17.20 -4.41
CA GLY A 31 -2.59 18.65 -4.27
C GLY A 31 -2.44 19.38 -5.61
N ASN A 32 -1.85 20.57 -5.53
CA ASN A 32 -1.96 21.56 -6.62
C ASN A 32 -0.73 21.57 -7.54
N SER A 33 0.38 20.97 -7.10
CA SER A 33 1.67 21.05 -7.79
C SER A 33 1.78 20.13 -9.01
N GLY A 34 0.98 19.07 -9.07
CA GLY A 34 1.00 18.06 -10.14
C GLY A 34 2.23 17.13 -10.12
N LYS A 35 3.12 17.29 -9.15
CA LYS A 35 4.40 16.57 -9.02
C LYS A 35 4.33 15.33 -8.14
N THR A 36 3.25 15.17 -7.39
CA THR A 36 3.05 14.05 -6.46
C THR A 36 1.86 13.25 -6.95
N LEU A 37 1.99 11.93 -6.94
CA LEU A 37 0.90 11.01 -7.27
C LEU A 37 0.48 10.25 -6.00
N LEU A 38 -0.81 10.01 -5.86
CA LEU A 38 -1.41 9.22 -4.80
C LEU A 38 -2.30 8.15 -5.40
N ALA A 39 -2.28 6.96 -4.81
CA ALA A 39 -3.21 5.88 -5.11
C ALA A 39 -3.78 5.34 -3.79
N PRO A 40 -5.09 5.10 -3.70
CA PRO A 40 -5.68 4.31 -2.62
C PRO A 40 -5.05 2.92 -2.57
N PHE A 41 -4.85 2.39 -1.37
CA PHE A 41 -4.29 1.08 -1.14
C PHE A 41 -5.15 0.32 -0.12
N GLU A 42 -5.64 -0.84 -0.51
CA GLU A 42 -6.30 -1.80 0.36
C GLU A 42 -5.26 -2.76 0.91
N ALA A 43 -5.12 -2.78 2.23
CA ALA A 43 -4.12 -3.59 2.89
C ALA A 43 -4.36 -5.08 2.65
N PHE A 44 -3.30 -5.78 2.27
CA PHE A 44 -3.26 -7.24 2.17
C PHE A 44 -2.14 -7.79 3.05
N LYS A 45 -2.19 -9.08 3.35
CA LYS A 45 -1.20 -9.78 4.16
C LYS A 45 -0.75 -11.05 3.46
N PHE A 46 0.54 -11.33 3.50
CA PHE A 46 1.06 -12.62 3.03
C PHE A 46 0.80 -13.70 4.10
N PRO A 47 0.44 -14.94 3.71
CA PRO A 47 0.23 -16.02 4.68
C PRO A 47 1.43 -16.29 5.58
N THR A 48 2.64 -15.97 5.10
CA THR A 48 3.92 -16.22 5.78
C THR A 48 4.47 -15.02 6.53
N SER A 49 3.91 -13.80 6.39
CA SER A 49 4.47 -12.59 6.99
C SER A 49 3.42 -11.50 7.26
N ASP A 50 3.56 -10.88 8.44
CA ASP A 50 2.81 -9.70 8.87
C ASP A 50 3.52 -8.40 8.43
N ILE A 51 4.70 -8.50 7.82
CA ILE A 51 5.50 -7.37 7.33
C ILE A 51 5.46 -7.38 5.81
N VAL A 52 5.09 -6.24 5.22
CA VAL A 52 5.06 -6.02 3.77
C VAL A 52 6.06 -4.92 3.40
N GLN A 53 6.89 -5.20 2.40
CA GLN A 53 7.84 -4.24 1.85
C GLN A 53 7.35 -3.75 0.48
N PHE A 54 7.08 -2.46 0.39
CA PHE A 54 6.80 -1.77 -0.85
C PHE A 54 8.10 -1.35 -1.49
N LYS A 55 8.31 -1.76 -2.74
CA LYS A 55 9.43 -1.34 -3.56
C LYS A 55 8.89 -0.71 -4.82
N ALA A 56 9.30 0.52 -5.11
CA ALA A 56 8.94 1.23 -6.32
C ALA A 56 10.19 1.75 -7.02
N LEU A 57 10.25 1.59 -8.33
CA LEU A 57 11.18 2.32 -9.18
C LEU A 57 10.45 3.56 -9.69
N VAL A 58 10.85 4.73 -9.24
CA VAL A 58 10.20 6.00 -9.56
C VAL A 58 11.03 6.73 -10.61
N THR A 59 10.44 6.94 -11.79
CA THR A 59 10.98 7.82 -12.82
C THR A 59 10.28 9.19 -12.75
N PRO A 60 10.96 10.28 -12.40
CA PRO A 60 10.35 11.61 -12.38
C PRO A 60 9.87 12.06 -13.77
N CYS A 61 8.65 12.63 -13.85
CA CYS A 61 8.11 13.24 -15.07
C CYS A 61 8.37 14.76 -15.09
N LEU A 62 8.79 15.32 -16.24
CA LEU A 62 8.88 16.77 -16.44
C LEU A 62 7.90 17.24 -17.52
N PRO A 63 7.08 18.29 -17.30
CA PRO A 63 6.89 19.01 -16.04
C PRO A 63 5.94 18.31 -15.05
N ASN A 64 5.06 17.43 -15.54
CA ASN A 64 4.12 16.60 -14.78
C ASN A 64 3.94 15.27 -15.50
N CYS A 65 3.39 14.25 -14.82
CA CYS A 65 3.02 13.01 -15.50
C CYS A 65 1.72 13.17 -16.31
N GLU A 66 1.66 12.53 -17.46
CA GLU A 66 0.48 12.50 -18.34
C GLU A 66 -0.48 11.38 -17.91
N PRO A 67 -1.79 11.51 -18.22
CA PRO A 67 -2.77 10.45 -17.97
C PRO A 67 -2.51 9.24 -18.89
N VAL A 68 -2.84 8.05 -18.38
CA VAL A 68 -2.84 6.76 -19.07
C VAL A 68 -4.24 6.15 -18.96
N ASP A 69 -4.72 5.58 -20.06
CA ASP A 69 -5.97 4.81 -20.08
C ASP A 69 -5.61 3.35 -19.79
N CYS A 70 -6.11 2.85 -18.67
CA CYS A 70 -5.84 1.50 -18.18
C CYS A 70 -7.07 0.61 -18.40
N SER A 71 -6.81 -0.65 -18.74
CA SER A 71 -7.83 -1.69 -18.85
C SER A 71 -7.36 -2.91 -18.08
N VAL A 72 -8.02 -3.20 -16.94
CA VAL A 72 -7.61 -4.24 -16.00
C VAL A 72 -8.72 -5.27 -15.88
N LYS A 73 -8.34 -6.56 -15.93
CA LYS A 73 -9.27 -7.67 -15.71
C LYS A 73 -9.28 -8.01 -14.23
N SER A 74 -10.41 -7.80 -13.57
CA SER A 74 -10.63 -8.18 -12.16
C SER A 74 -11.88 -9.05 -12.06
N HIS A 75 -11.74 -10.23 -11.45
CA HIS A 75 -12.83 -11.20 -11.26
C HIS A 75 -13.66 -11.50 -12.53
N GLY A 76 -13.01 -11.60 -13.69
CA GLY A 76 -13.67 -11.90 -14.96
C GLY A 76 -14.36 -10.71 -15.64
N GLN A 77 -14.33 -9.52 -15.03
CA GLN A 77 -14.80 -8.27 -15.64
C GLN A 77 -13.61 -7.38 -16.02
N THR A 78 -13.68 -6.79 -17.21
CA THR A 78 -12.73 -5.75 -17.63
C THR A 78 -13.23 -4.41 -17.10
N ARG A 79 -12.35 -3.67 -16.41
CA ARG A 79 -12.62 -2.30 -15.97
C ARG A 79 -11.66 -1.36 -16.66
N ASP A 80 -12.22 -0.36 -17.32
CA ASP A 80 -11.47 0.72 -17.96
C ASP A 80 -11.52 1.96 -17.07
N PHE A 81 -10.37 2.57 -16.84
CA PHE A 81 -10.25 3.77 -16.01
C PHE A 81 -9.00 4.56 -16.35
N SER A 82 -9.00 5.85 -15.99
CA SER A 82 -7.84 6.71 -16.16
C SER A 82 -6.93 6.65 -14.92
N SER A 83 -5.63 6.56 -15.15
CA SER A 83 -4.57 6.67 -14.14
C SER A 83 -3.55 7.71 -14.59
N MET A 84 -2.59 8.05 -13.73
CA MET A 84 -1.49 8.98 -14.03
C MET A 84 -0.17 8.22 -14.07
N GLY A 85 0.81 8.74 -14.81
CA GLY A 85 2.15 8.14 -14.84
C GLY A 85 2.64 7.77 -16.24
N LYS A 86 1.87 8.11 -17.28
CA LYS A 86 2.30 7.89 -18.67
C LYS A 86 3.60 8.64 -18.92
N ARG A 87 4.65 7.89 -19.20
CA ARG A 87 5.93 8.46 -19.63
C ARG A 87 5.78 8.96 -21.06
N ARG A 88 6.00 10.27 -21.26
CA ARG A 88 6.08 10.83 -22.62
C ARG A 88 7.21 10.13 -23.37
N ARG A 89 6.90 9.54 -24.53
CA ARG A 89 7.93 9.01 -25.43
C ARG A 89 8.86 10.16 -25.78
N ARG A 90 10.16 9.99 -25.54
CA ARG A 90 11.18 10.98 -25.93
C ARG A 90 11.05 11.18 -27.44
N GLY A 91 10.49 12.31 -27.86
CA GLY A 91 10.48 12.70 -29.26
C GLY A 91 11.92 12.90 -29.68
N THR A 92 12.35 12.22 -30.73
CA THR A 92 13.57 12.58 -31.45
C THR A 92 13.37 14.01 -31.96
N SER A 93 13.94 15.00 -31.27
CA SER A 93 13.97 16.37 -31.77
C SER A 93 14.67 16.35 -33.14
N PRO A 94 14.05 16.84 -34.22
CA PRO A 94 14.69 16.94 -35.53
C PRO A 94 15.78 18.03 -35.56
N TYR A 95 15.82 18.91 -34.56
CA TYR A 95 16.90 19.86 -34.36
C TYR A 95 17.76 19.41 -33.17
N GLY A 96 18.98 19.01 -33.49
CA GLY A 96 19.92 18.37 -32.58
C GLY A 96 20.22 19.15 -31.32
N ASN A 97 19.96 18.52 -30.18
CA ASN A 97 20.86 18.43 -29.03
C ASN A 97 20.32 17.29 -28.17
N GLY A 98 20.64 16.06 -28.62
CA GLY A 98 20.28 14.83 -27.94
C GLY A 98 21.07 14.66 -26.65
N ALA A 99 20.68 15.39 -25.60
CA ALA A 99 21.10 15.05 -24.25
C ALA A 99 20.39 13.75 -23.86
N ARG A 100 21.17 12.65 -23.86
CA ARG A 100 20.80 11.33 -23.32
C ARG A 100 20.64 11.39 -21.78
N MET A 101 19.69 12.17 -21.28
CA MET A 101 19.43 12.35 -19.85
C MET A 101 18.06 11.80 -19.51
N ALA A 102 17.89 10.48 -19.50
CA ALA A 102 16.62 9.88 -19.06
C ALA A 102 16.76 8.39 -18.68
N ASP A 103 17.95 7.98 -18.26
CA ASP A 103 18.19 6.63 -17.72
C ASP A 103 19.00 6.67 -16.41
N LYS A 104 19.26 7.87 -15.87
CA LYS A 104 20.08 8.09 -14.66
C LYS A 104 19.32 8.70 -13.48
N ASP A 105 18.02 8.92 -13.61
CA ASP A 105 17.19 9.59 -12.60
C ASP A 105 16.13 8.67 -11.97
N ASP A 106 16.19 7.37 -12.27
CA ASP A 106 15.29 6.42 -11.63
C ASP A 106 15.72 6.23 -10.17
N VAL A 107 14.76 6.40 -9.27
CA VAL A 107 14.99 6.30 -7.83
C VAL A 107 14.25 5.08 -7.30
N VAL A 108 14.99 4.18 -6.65
CA VAL A 108 14.37 3.07 -5.92
C VAL A 108 13.94 3.57 -4.54
N VAL A 109 12.65 3.51 -4.28
CA VAL A 109 12.07 3.82 -2.97
C VAL A 109 11.61 2.51 -2.35
N VAL A 110 11.96 2.32 -1.07
CA VAL A 110 11.56 1.16 -0.29
C VAL A 110 10.89 1.64 0.99
N GLN A 111 9.70 1.12 1.27
CA GLN A 111 8.96 1.39 2.49
C GLN A 111 8.50 0.06 3.10
N THR A 112 8.70 -0.11 4.40
CA THR A 112 8.22 -1.29 5.13
C THR A 112 7.07 -0.88 6.03
N ILE A 113 6.02 -1.71 6.06
CA ILE A 113 4.89 -1.56 6.98
C ILE A 113 4.56 -2.91 7.62
N GLN A 114 3.97 -2.87 8.81
CA GLN A 114 3.42 -4.04 9.49
C GLN A 114 1.90 -4.04 9.34
N ILE A 115 1.34 -5.15 8.87
CA ILE A 115 -0.08 -5.36 8.66
C ILE A 115 -0.66 -6.08 9.89
N THR A 116 -1.52 -5.38 10.61
CA THR A 116 -2.27 -5.94 11.74
C THR A 116 -3.71 -6.20 11.32
N ASP A 117 -4.21 -7.41 11.60
CA ASP A 117 -5.63 -7.70 11.43
C ASP A 117 -6.45 -6.90 12.46
N LYS A 118 -7.57 -6.32 12.02
CA LYS A 118 -8.52 -5.60 12.87
C LYS A 118 -9.14 -6.49 13.93
N PHE A 119 -9.20 -7.81 13.71
CA PHE A 119 -9.66 -8.81 14.67
C PHE A 119 -8.49 -9.39 15.48
N GLY A 120 -7.65 -8.51 16.06
CA GLY A 120 -6.57 -8.94 16.94
C GLY A 120 -7.12 -9.91 17.99
N PHE A 121 -6.85 -11.20 17.80
CA PHE A 121 -7.02 -12.18 18.85
C PHE A 121 -6.05 -11.75 19.93
N GLU A 122 -6.54 -11.02 20.94
CA GLU A 122 -5.83 -10.84 22.19
C GLU A 122 -5.56 -12.25 22.72
N LYS A 123 -4.37 -12.77 22.43
CA LYS A 123 -3.84 -13.91 23.15
C LYS A 123 -3.69 -13.41 24.58
N GLN A 124 -4.71 -13.67 25.39
CA GLN A 124 -4.58 -13.61 26.82
C GLN A 124 -3.38 -14.49 27.16
N ASP A 125 -2.28 -13.85 27.54
CA ASP A 125 -1.16 -14.50 28.21
C ASP A 125 -1.65 -15.02 29.57
N LYS A 126 -2.41 -16.11 29.53
CA LYS A 126 -2.72 -16.93 30.69
C LYS A 126 -1.50 -17.80 30.98
N LEU A 127 -0.49 -17.22 31.60
CA LEU A 127 0.56 -17.98 32.27
C LEU A 127 0.80 -17.45 33.69
N SER A 128 0.10 -18.11 34.62
CA SER A 128 0.64 -18.55 35.90
C SER A 128 1.09 -17.50 36.92
N GLN A 129 0.21 -17.17 37.86
CA GLN A 129 0.56 -17.30 39.28
C GLN A 129 -0.55 -18.03 40.04
N LYS A 130 -0.27 -19.31 40.31
CA LYS A 130 -1.06 -20.19 41.16
C LYS A 130 -0.74 -19.90 42.63
N ARG A 131 -1.81 -19.84 43.43
CA ARG A 131 -1.94 -20.23 44.86
C ARG A 131 -1.43 -19.27 45.94
N GLY A 132 -2.40 -18.74 46.67
CA GLY A 132 -2.33 -18.25 48.04
C GLY A 132 -3.78 -18.04 48.51
N ARG A 133 -4.11 -18.41 49.74
CA ARG A 133 -5.45 -18.78 50.22
C ARG A 133 -5.79 -17.88 51.44
N ASP A 134 -7.10 -17.61 51.59
CA ASP A 134 -7.85 -17.09 52.75
C ASP A 134 -8.05 -15.56 52.95
N ASP A 135 -9.35 -15.21 52.97
CA ASP A 135 -10.09 -14.40 53.95
C ASP A 135 -10.58 -12.95 53.70
N ILE A 136 -11.93 -12.84 53.76
CA ILE A 136 -12.81 -11.87 54.45
C ILE A 136 -13.07 -10.43 53.88
N THR A 137 -14.33 -10.28 53.45
CA THR A 137 -15.29 -9.14 53.51
C THR A 137 -14.98 -7.80 52.86
N GLY A 138 -15.95 -7.32 52.07
CA GLY A 138 -16.01 -5.93 51.61
C GLY A 138 -17.11 -5.72 50.56
N GLU A 139 -18.35 -5.76 51.01
CA GLU A 139 -19.56 -5.31 50.32
C GLU A 139 -19.41 -3.87 49.81
N PHE A 140 -19.65 -3.58 48.52
CA PHE A 140 -20.16 -2.27 48.04
C PHE A 140 -20.69 -2.37 46.60
N GLN A 141 -22.01 -2.60 46.54
CA GLN A 141 -23.03 -1.90 45.76
C GLN A 141 -22.85 -1.65 44.25
N ASP A 142 -23.68 -2.39 43.50
CA ASP A 142 -24.18 -2.06 42.18
C ASP A 142 -24.71 -0.61 42.10
N VAL A 143 -24.26 0.15 41.11
CA VAL A 143 -25.03 1.26 40.55
C VAL A 143 -25.01 1.16 39.03
N ALA A 144 -26.16 0.77 38.50
CA ALA A 144 -26.50 0.91 37.10
C ALA A 144 -26.52 2.40 36.71
N ALA A 145 -25.91 2.74 35.57
CA ALA A 145 -26.23 3.96 34.84
C ALA A 145 -26.27 3.65 33.34
N VAL A 146 -27.50 3.54 32.85
CA VAL A 146 -27.92 3.67 31.45
C VAL A 146 -27.70 5.12 31.03
N SER A 147 -27.11 5.39 29.86
CA SER A 147 -27.79 6.12 28.78
C SER A 147 -26.83 6.46 27.63
N SER A 148 -27.37 6.21 26.44
CA SER A 148 -26.95 6.60 25.11
C SER A 148 -26.70 8.10 24.93
N TYR A 149 -25.83 8.44 23.98
CA TYR A 149 -26.19 9.13 22.73
C TYR A 149 -25.31 8.59 21.60
#